data_AF-A0A975IG79-F1
#
_entry.id   AF-A0A975IG79-F1
#
_cell.length_a   1.000
_cell.length_b   1.000
_cell.length_c   1.000
_cell.angle_alpha   90.00
_cell.angle_beta   90.00
_cell.angle_gamma   90.00
#
_symmetry.space_group_name_H-M   'P 1'
#
loop_
_entity.id
_entity.type
_entity.pdbx_description
1 polymer ?
#
loop_
_entity_poly.entity_id
_entity_poly.type
_entity_poly.pdbx_seq_one_letter_code
_entity_poly.pdbx_strand_id
1 'polypeptide(L)'
;MLSSHLLGGATSGACNCQDWFKQKFFPEGTTYKEIESRLSHTRDTPVFLPFLFGERCPGWNEKRTGGFLCVRPELGKTVEPNMEVHKTYIKKFQKYLELYKK
;
A
#
# COMPACT_ATOMS: atom_id res chain seq x y z
N MET A 1 -49.60 19.17 -7.74
CA MET A 1 -48.87 18.27 -6.82
C MET A 1 -47.59 17.85 -7.54
N LEU A 2 -46.43 18.42 -7.20
CA LEU A 2 -45.16 18.06 -7.83
C LEU A 2 -44.67 16.73 -7.21
N SER A 3 -44.62 15.67 -8.00
CA SER A 3 -44.02 14.40 -7.58
C SER A 3 -42.51 14.54 -7.57
N SER A 4 -41.89 14.53 -6.39
CA SER A 4 -40.44 14.38 -6.25
C SER A 4 -40.06 12.90 -6.31
N HIS A 5 -38.97 12.59 -7.02
CA HIS A 5 -38.41 11.25 -7.11
C HIS A 5 -37.03 11.25 -6.48
N LEU A 6 -36.68 10.18 -5.75
CA LEU A 6 -35.36 9.97 -5.18
C LEU A 6 -34.57 8.97 -6.03
N LEU A 7 -33.46 9.41 -6.59
CA LEU A 7 -32.47 8.56 -7.26
C LEU A 7 -31.23 8.48 -6.37
N GLY A 8 -30.71 7.27 -6.14
CA GLY A 8 -29.54 7.07 -5.29
C GLY A 8 -28.80 5.76 -5.62
N GLY A 9 -27.51 5.74 -5.31
CA GLY A 9 -26.66 4.56 -5.44
C GLY A 9 -25.82 4.41 -4.18
N ALA A 10 -25.91 3.25 -3.53
CA ALA A 10 -25.09 2.95 -2.36
C ALA A 10 -23.75 2.36 -2.79
N THR A 11 -22.66 2.83 -2.18
CA THR A 11 -21.30 2.29 -2.37
C THR A 11 -20.89 1.47 -1.14
N SER A 12 -20.11 0.41 -1.33
CA SER A 12 -19.70 -0.47 -0.21
C SER A 12 -18.36 -0.07 0.42
N GLY A 13 -17.59 0.82 -0.20
CA GLY A 13 -16.23 1.17 0.21
C GLY A 13 -16.12 2.60 0.73
N ALA A 14 -16.46 2.82 2.00
CA ALA A 14 -16.38 4.11 2.67
C ALA A 14 -15.57 3.98 3.98
N CYS A 15 -16.17 4.28 5.13
CA CYS A 15 -15.49 4.25 6.43
C CYS A 15 -14.95 2.85 6.78
N ASN A 16 -15.66 1.79 6.40
CA ASN A 16 -15.20 0.41 6.58
C ASN A 16 -13.83 0.13 5.92
N CYS A 17 -13.52 0.75 4.78
CA CYS A 17 -12.20 0.62 4.15
C CYS A 17 -11.13 1.37 4.95
N GLN A 18 -11.46 2.54 5.51
CA GLN A 18 -10.55 3.30 6.36
C GLN A 18 -10.26 2.54 7.66
N ASP A 19 -11.29 1.96 8.27
CA ASP A 19 -11.18 1.15 9.49
C ASP A 19 -10.31 -0.09 9.24
N TRP A 20 -10.55 -0.80 8.14
CA TRP A 20 -9.71 -1.92 7.72
C TRP A 20 -8.25 -1.50 7.55
N PHE A 21 -8.00 -0.38 6.85
CA PHE A 21 -6.64 0.08 6.59
C PHE A 21 -5.93 0.46 7.89
N LYS A 22 -6.62 1.19 8.77
CA LYS A 22 -6.15 1.55 10.10
C LYS A 22 -5.76 0.32 10.91
N GLN A 23 -6.64 -0.68 11.00
CA GLN A 23 -6.41 -1.90 11.76
C GLN A 23 -5.29 -2.77 11.20
N LYS A 24 -5.01 -2.70 9.89
CA LYS A 24 -3.98 -3.53 9.23
C LYS A 24 -2.60 -2.88 9.19
N PHE A 25 -2.52 -1.56 9.03
CA PHE A 25 -1.26 -0.88 8.75
C PHE A 25 -0.77 0.03 9.88
N PHE A 26 -1.59 0.30 10.91
CA PHE A 26 -1.18 1.10 12.04
C PHE A 26 -1.15 0.28 13.34
N PRO A 27 -0.30 0.66 14.32
CA PRO A 27 -0.32 0.06 15.64
C PRO A 27 -1.69 0.18 16.32
N GLU A 28 -2.01 -0.79 17.17
CA GLU A 28 -3.20 -0.75 18.00
C GLU A 28 -3.21 0.52 18.89
N GLY A 29 -4.37 1.14 19.04
CA GLY A 29 -4.53 2.39 19.79
C GLY A 29 -4.29 3.67 18.98
N THR A 30 -3.76 3.59 17.75
CA THR A 30 -3.62 4.77 16.88
C THR A 30 -5.00 5.39 16.61
N THR A 31 -5.12 6.71 16.68
CA THR A 31 -6.36 7.46 16.42
C THR A 31 -6.40 7.99 14.97
N TYR A 32 -7.60 8.26 14.44
CA TYR A 32 -7.71 8.87 13.10
C TYR A 32 -7.00 10.23 13.04
N LYS A 33 -7.10 11.02 14.12
CA LYS A 33 -6.44 12.32 14.22
C LYS A 33 -4.92 12.23 14.07
N GLU A 34 -4.30 11.22 14.67
CA GLU A 34 -2.85 10.99 14.54
C GLU A 34 -2.47 10.62 13.09
N ILE A 35 -3.28 9.80 12.43
CA ILE A 35 -3.09 9.42 11.03
C ILE A 35 -3.20 10.66 10.14
N GLU A 36 -4.30 11.39 10.26
CA GLU A 36 -4.60 12.59 9.46
C GLU A 36 -3.54 13.68 9.64
N SER A 37 -3.00 13.84 10.85
CA SER A 37 -1.94 14.82 11.13
C SER A 37 -0.64 14.59 10.34
N ARG A 38 -0.45 13.38 9.82
CA ARG A 38 0.75 12.95 9.07
C ARG A 38 0.50 12.79 7.57
N LEU A 39 -0.73 13.02 7.09
CA LEU A 39 -1.04 12.92 5.68
C LEU A 39 -0.47 14.12 4.93
N SER A 40 0.26 13.86 3.85
CA SER A 40 0.65 14.88 2.87
C SER A 40 0.02 14.56 1.53
N HIS A 41 -0.59 15.56 0.89
CA HIS A 41 -1.19 15.39 -0.42
C HIS A 41 -0.10 15.60 -1.47
N THR A 42 0.51 14.51 -1.94
CA THR A 42 1.44 14.56 -3.07
C THR A 42 0.70 14.14 -4.35
N ARG A 43 1.13 14.67 -5.50
CA ARG A 43 0.61 14.26 -6.81
C ARG A 43 0.90 12.79 -7.12
N ASP A 44 1.87 12.20 -6.43
CA ASP A 44 2.34 10.85 -6.67
C ASP A 44 1.64 9.78 -5.83
N THR A 45 0.70 10.18 -4.96
CA THR A 45 -0.12 9.29 -4.13
C THR A 45 -0.80 8.20 -4.99
N PRO A 46 -0.62 6.91 -4.68
CA PRO A 46 -1.30 5.81 -5.37
C PRO A 46 -2.83 5.93 -5.31
N VAL A 47 -3.51 5.45 -6.35
CA VAL A 47 -4.98 5.41 -6.37
C VAL A 47 -5.45 4.17 -5.62
N PHE A 48 -6.28 4.36 -4.59
CA PHE A 48 -6.92 3.26 -3.88
C PHE A 48 -8.28 2.92 -4.50
N LEU A 49 -8.49 1.65 -4.84
CA LEU A 49 -9.75 1.07 -5.29
C LEU A 49 -10.47 0.41 -4.10
N PRO A 50 -11.58 0.98 -3.59
CA PRO A 50 -12.16 0.61 -2.30
C PRO A 50 -13.14 -0.59 -2.38
N PHE A 51 -12.84 -1.61 -3.17
CA PHE A 51 -13.72 -2.77 -3.38
C PHE A 51 -13.37 -3.96 -2.47
N LEU A 52 -12.96 -3.70 -1.23
CA LEU A 52 -12.57 -4.77 -0.28
C LEU A 52 -13.73 -5.71 0.07
N PHE A 53 -14.97 -5.22 -0.07
CA PHE A 53 -16.20 -5.94 0.26
C PHE A 53 -17.12 -6.06 -0.97
N GLY A 54 -16.52 -6.16 -2.15
CA GLY A 54 -17.25 -6.09 -3.41
C GLY A 54 -17.74 -4.69 -3.75
N GLU A 55 -18.43 -4.57 -4.88
CA GLU A 55 -18.95 -3.31 -5.41
C GLU A 55 -20.48 -3.38 -5.57
N ARG A 56 -21.16 -2.34 -5.07
CA ARG A 56 -22.57 -2.05 -5.38
C ARG A 56 -22.63 -1.09 -6.57
N CYS A 57 -23.26 0.07 -6.45
CA CYS A 57 -23.19 1.06 -7.52
C CYS A 57 -21.75 1.57 -7.72
N PRO A 58 -21.27 1.82 -8.96
CA PRO A 58 -21.96 1.63 -10.24
C PRO A 58 -21.72 0.28 -10.91
N GLY A 59 -20.71 -0.49 -10.52
CA GLY A 59 -20.30 -1.72 -11.23
C GLY A 59 -21.10 -2.98 -10.89
N TRP A 60 -21.81 -2.99 -9.76
CA TRP A 60 -22.66 -4.08 -9.24
C TRP A 60 -21.98 -5.45 -9.26
N ASN A 61 -20.70 -5.48 -8.88
CA ASN A 61 -19.88 -6.68 -8.89
C ASN A 61 -19.41 -7.05 -7.48
N GLU A 62 -20.11 -8.01 -6.88
CA GLU A 62 -19.81 -8.56 -5.55
C GLU A 62 -18.41 -9.17 -5.44
N LYS A 63 -17.85 -9.66 -6.56
CA LYS A 63 -16.53 -10.32 -6.60
C LYS A 63 -15.41 -9.35 -6.91
N ARG A 64 -15.71 -8.07 -7.16
CA ARG A 64 -14.67 -7.06 -7.41
C ARG A 64 -13.82 -6.91 -6.16
N THR A 65 -12.51 -6.96 -6.34
CA THR A 65 -11.54 -6.81 -5.25
C THR A 65 -10.94 -5.42 -5.22
N GLY A 66 -10.59 -4.96 -4.02
CA GLY A 66 -9.84 -3.72 -3.84
C GLY A 66 -8.37 -3.85 -4.23
N GLY A 67 -7.67 -2.71 -4.28
CA GLY A 67 -6.25 -2.68 -4.58
C GLY A 67 -5.70 -1.27 -4.68
N PHE A 68 -4.38 -1.16 -4.80
CA PHE A 68 -3.70 0.09 -5.07
C PHE A 68 -3.17 0.08 -6.50
N LEU A 69 -3.47 1.14 -7.25
CA LEU A 69 -2.93 1.37 -8.59
C LEU A 69 -1.83 2.42 -8.51
N CYS A 70 -0.88 2.33 -9.45
CA CYS A 70 0.26 3.24 -9.55
C CYS A 70 1.18 3.25 -8.32
N VAL A 71 1.27 2.12 -7.61
CA VAL A 71 2.28 1.92 -6.56
C VAL A 71 3.66 1.93 -7.21
N ARG A 72 4.46 2.93 -6.86
CA ARG A 72 5.84 3.07 -7.33
C ARG A 72 6.80 2.85 -6.17
N PRO A 73 7.98 2.27 -6.41
CA PRO A 73 9.04 2.29 -5.44
C PRO A 73 9.53 3.74 -5.32
N GLU A 74 9.07 4.45 -4.30
CA GLU A 74 9.83 5.60 -3.83
C GLU A 74 11.10 5.05 -3.17
N LEU A 75 12.27 5.56 -3.53
CA LEU A 75 13.54 5.15 -2.93
C LEU A 75 13.45 5.39 -1.41
N GLY A 76 13.07 4.35 -0.67
CA GLY A 76 13.03 4.33 0.78
C GLY A 76 14.45 4.34 1.30
N LYS A 77 15.08 5.53 1.29
CA LYS A 77 16.51 5.79 1.53
C LYS A 77 17.42 4.87 0.71
N THR A 78 18.24 5.46 -0.16
CA THR A 78 19.42 4.75 -0.66
C THR A 78 20.23 4.30 0.56
N VAL A 79 20.18 3.01 0.90
CA VAL A 79 21.09 2.44 1.89
C VAL A 79 22.42 2.35 1.18
N GLU A 80 23.30 3.30 1.48
CA GLU A 80 24.72 3.22 1.12
C GLU A 80 25.22 1.81 1.49
N PRO A 81 25.66 1.00 0.51
CA PRO A 81 26.14 -0.34 0.79
C PRO A 81 27.30 -0.28 1.79
N ASN A 82 27.26 -1.11 2.84
CA ASN A 82 28.40 -1.21 3.75
C ASN A 82 29.58 -1.84 2.99
N MET A 83 30.52 -1.00 2.59
CA MET A 83 31.68 -1.41 1.79
C MET A 83 32.63 -2.36 2.52
N GLU A 84 32.61 -2.41 3.85
CA GLU A 84 33.41 -3.34 4.65
C GLU A 84 32.84 -4.77 4.57
N VAL A 85 31.52 -4.89 4.67
CA VAL A 85 30.81 -6.17 4.45
C VAL A 85 31.00 -6.62 2.99
N HIS A 86 30.95 -5.69 2.03
CA HIS A 86 31.20 -5.97 0.62
C HIS A 86 32.62 -6.52 0.37
N LYS A 87 33.66 -5.90 0.96
CA LYS A 87 35.05 -6.40 0.91
C LYS A 87 35.16 -7.82 1.49
N THR A 88 34.46 -8.08 2.59
CA THR A 88 34.44 -9.41 3.23
C THR A 88 33.82 -10.46 2.30
N TYR A 89 32.73 -10.11 1.60
CA TYR A 89 32.08 -10.99 0.62
C TYR A 89 33.03 -11.32 -0.55
N ILE A 90 33.70 -10.32 -1.12
CA ILE A 90 34.68 -10.52 -2.20
C ILE A 90 35.82 -11.45 -1.76
N LYS A 91 36.39 -11.24 -0.57
CA LYS A 91 37.44 -12.13 -0.04
C LYS A 91 36.98 -13.57 0.10
N LYS A 92 35.78 -13.79 0.63
CA LYS A 92 35.20 -15.14 0.77
C LYS A 92 34.98 -15.79 -0.60
N PHE A 93 34.50 -15.03 -1.57
CA PHE A 93 34.28 -15.52 -2.92
C PHE A 93 35.59 -15.87 -3.65
N GLN A 94 36.63 -15.04 -3.52
CA GLN A 94 37.96 -15.35 -4.05
C GLN A 94 38.52 -16.63 -3.44
N LYS A 95 38.43 -16.79 -2.12
CA LYS A 95 38.86 -18.01 -1.43
C LYS A 95 38.08 -19.25 -1.89
N TYR A 96 36.78 -19.12 -2.13
CA TYR A 96 35.97 -20.20 -2.73
C TYR A 96 36.50 -20.59 -4.11
N LEU A 97 36.77 -19.62 -4.98
CA LEU A 97 37.32 -19.88 -6.32
C LEU A 97 38.69 -20.55 -6.27
N GLU A 98 39.55 -20.19 -5.32
CA GLU A 98 40.85 -20.84 -5.11
C GLU A 98 40.69 -22.30 -4.67
N LEU A 99 39.77 -22.57 -3.74
CA LEU A 99 39.54 -23.92 -3.21
C LEU A 99 38.95 -24.89 -4.23
N TYR A 100 38.15 -24.37 -5.18
CA TYR A 100 37.48 -25.16 -6.23
C TYR A 100 38.23 -25.18 -7.57
N LYS A 101 39.37 -24.50 -7.68
CA LYS A 101 40.29 -24.58 -8.83
C LYS A 101 41.33 -25.71 -8.72
N LYS A 102 41.12 -26.67 -7.80
CA LYS A 102 41.85 -27.96 -7.80
C LYS A 102 41.22 -28.93 -8.79
#